data_AF-A0A3N5EFV8-F1
#
_entry.id   AF-A0A3N5EFV8-F1
#
_cell.length_a   1.000
_cell.length_b   1.000
_cell.length_c   1.000
_cell.angle_alpha   90.00
_cell.angle_beta   90.00
_cell.angle_gamma   90.00
#
_symmetry.space_group_name_H-M   'P 1'
#
loop_
_entity.id
_entity.type
_entity.pdbx_description
1 polymer ?
#
loop_
_entity_poly.entity_id
_entity_poly.type
_entity_poly.pdbx_seq_one_letter_code
_entity_poly.pdbx_strand_id
1 'polypeptide(L)'
;MPLREAASQVVRLAVYPVLAVLAFLVQSRLSTGAWSVTGGLFVADNPDLGRPFKAIGSVWWGTHVLNGYGVLLFAVAGAVLVAAVAAASRRRSGVLLVLALAATAALPWYAFFQGHPFRIRYMVPLLPALAVWSGAGIGILPRRAGWVAAAALAGILGWQARPFNPHAPMVLEAQLDRPNGFERRDKVTSYLLRHRQGEKVLVSFGSLSHYVHELSAAGFRVRDFIHEGNDVIWNAALEHPYAHAGWILAEERAEGGDVLSARAAEDPKRFLENFERVAEGGGVALYRRMKKP
;
A
#
# COMPACT_ATOMS: atom_id res chain seq x y z
N MET A 1 25.00 -25.87 -29.17
CA MET A 1 23.67 -25.35 -29.52
C MET A 1 23.88 -24.17 -30.46
N PRO A 2 23.38 -24.22 -31.70
CA PRO A 2 23.47 -23.11 -32.64
C PRO A 2 22.81 -21.84 -32.07
N LEU A 3 23.40 -20.67 -32.33
CA LEU A 3 23.00 -19.37 -31.78
C LEU A 3 21.50 -19.08 -31.98
N ARG A 4 20.95 -19.56 -33.09
CA ARG A 4 19.54 -19.42 -33.47
C ARG A 4 18.57 -20.19 -32.57
N GLU A 5 18.95 -21.39 -32.13
CA GLU A 5 18.14 -22.18 -31.20
C GLU A 5 18.15 -21.58 -29.79
N ALA A 6 19.32 -21.11 -29.33
CA ALA A 6 19.43 -20.41 -28.05
C ALA A 6 18.58 -19.13 -28.04
N ALA A 7 18.65 -18.32 -29.11
CA ALA A 7 17.80 -17.14 -29.27
C ALA A 7 16.30 -17.50 -29.27
N SER A 8 15.90 -18.55 -29.99
CA SER A 8 14.50 -19.01 -30.01
C SER A 8 14.00 -19.44 -28.63
N GLN A 9 14.82 -20.15 -27.85
CA GLN A 9 14.45 -20.55 -26.49
C GLN A 9 14.36 -19.37 -25.53
N VAL A 10 15.30 -18.42 -25.61
CA VAL A 10 15.25 -17.19 -24.81
C VAL A 10 14.00 -16.39 -25.14
N VAL A 11 13.66 -16.24 -26.43
CA VAL A 11 12.41 -15.58 -26.84
C VAL A 11 11.20 -16.29 -26.26
N ARG A 12 11.10 -17.63 -26.39
CA ARG A 12 9.97 -18.40 -25.84
C ARG A 12 9.85 -18.25 -24.32
N LEU A 13 10.96 -18.23 -23.59
CA LEU A 13 10.99 -18.00 -22.15
C LEU A 13 10.61 -16.57 -21.76
N ALA A 14 10.98 -15.58 -22.59
CA ALA A 14 10.67 -14.18 -22.36
C ALA A 14 9.23 -13.80 -22.71
N VAL A 15 8.55 -14.55 -23.58
CA VAL A 15 7.17 -14.28 -23.99
C VAL A 15 6.23 -14.20 -22.78
N TYR A 16 6.27 -15.17 -21.86
CA TYR A 16 5.37 -15.17 -20.70
C TYR A 16 5.57 -13.95 -19.77
N PRO A 17 6.78 -13.61 -19.27
CA PRO A 17 6.96 -12.44 -18.43
C PRO A 17 6.66 -11.13 -19.17
N VAL A 18 6.97 -11.02 -20.46
CA VAL A 18 6.59 -9.86 -21.26
C VAL A 18 5.07 -9.74 -21.35
N LEU A 19 4.36 -10.84 -21.65
CA LEU A 19 2.90 -10.85 -21.69
C LEU A 19 2.28 -10.54 -20.32
N ALA A 20 2.88 -11.02 -19.22
CA ALA A 20 2.43 -10.70 -17.86
C ALA A 20 2.61 -9.21 -17.54
N VAL A 21 3.75 -8.62 -17.91
CA VAL A 21 3.97 -7.16 -17.77
C VAL A 21 2.97 -6.38 -18.60
N LEU A 22 2.77 -6.76 -19.87
CA LEU A 22 1.78 -6.10 -20.75
C LEU A 22 0.36 -6.23 -20.20
N ALA A 23 -0.03 -7.42 -19.73
CA ALA A 23 -1.33 -7.66 -19.11
C ALA A 23 -1.51 -6.82 -17.84
N PHE A 24 -0.48 -6.70 -17.00
CA PHE A 24 -0.48 -5.82 -15.83
C PHE A 24 -0.64 -4.34 -16.23
N LEU A 25 0.09 -3.86 -17.24
CA LEU A 25 -0.01 -2.47 -17.72
C LEU A 25 -1.39 -2.15 -18.31
N VAL A 26 -1.95 -3.08 -19.09
CA VAL A 26 -3.31 -2.98 -19.64
C VAL A 26 -4.34 -2.98 -18.50
N GLN A 27 -4.22 -3.90 -17.56
CA GLN A 27 -5.11 -3.95 -16.40
C GLN A 27 -5.03 -2.65 -15.59
N SER A 28 -3.82 -2.15 -15.32
CA SER A 28 -3.59 -0.86 -14.65
C SER A 28 -4.29 0.27 -15.39
N ARG A 29 -4.13 0.37 -16.72
CA ARG A 29 -4.75 1.43 -17.53
C ARG A 29 -6.28 1.33 -17.53
N LEU A 30 -6.83 0.12 -17.58
CA LEU A 30 -8.28 -0.11 -17.53
C LEU A 30 -8.87 0.18 -16.15
N SER A 31 -8.18 -0.19 -15.06
CA SER A 31 -8.71 -0.05 -13.71
C SER A 31 -8.51 1.35 -13.12
N THR A 32 -7.41 2.02 -13.46
CA THR A 32 -7.02 3.29 -12.81
C THR A 32 -6.88 4.45 -13.78
N GLY A 33 -6.97 4.22 -15.08
CA GLY A 33 -6.65 5.23 -16.08
C GLY A 33 -5.14 5.50 -16.24
N ALA A 34 -4.25 4.83 -15.49
CA ALA A 34 -2.81 5.02 -15.62
C ALA A 34 -2.10 3.72 -16.02
N TRP A 35 -1.10 3.80 -16.91
CA TRP A 35 -0.27 2.63 -17.28
C TRP A 35 0.53 2.08 -16.09
N SER A 36 0.85 2.95 -15.13
CA SER A 36 1.42 2.58 -13.84
C SER A 36 0.78 3.47 -12.79
N VAL A 37 0.18 2.87 -11.75
CA VAL A 37 -0.42 3.61 -10.64
C VAL A 37 0.69 4.17 -9.77
N THR A 38 1.05 5.42 -9.99
CA THR A 38 2.20 6.05 -9.33
C THR A 38 1.86 7.36 -8.63
N GLY A 39 0.60 7.81 -8.68
CA GLY A 39 0.15 9.09 -8.10
C GLY A 39 -1.17 8.95 -7.33
N GLY A 40 -1.43 9.92 -6.45
CA GLY A 40 -2.67 10.04 -5.65
C GLY A 40 -2.49 9.87 -4.13
N LEU A 41 -1.30 9.47 -3.66
CA LEU A 41 -0.92 9.43 -2.24
C LEU A 41 0.47 10.08 -2.07
N PHE A 42 0.69 11.20 -2.75
CA PHE A 42 1.95 11.93 -2.67
C PHE A 42 2.04 12.61 -1.30
N VAL A 43 3.15 12.37 -0.61
CA VAL A 43 3.51 12.96 0.68
C VAL A 43 4.90 13.51 0.46
N ALA A 44 5.06 14.83 0.58
CA ALA A 44 6.31 15.52 0.23
C ALA A 44 7.48 15.17 1.17
N ASP A 45 7.24 14.38 2.21
CA ASP A 45 8.20 14.08 3.28
C ASP A 45 8.95 12.74 3.11
N ASN A 46 8.76 11.97 2.02
CA ASN A 46 9.62 10.79 1.85
C ASN A 46 11.06 11.24 1.57
N PRO A 47 12.02 10.91 2.47
CA PRO A 47 13.39 11.37 2.33
C PRO A 47 14.17 10.65 1.21
N ASP A 48 13.52 9.73 0.49
CA ASP A 48 14.03 8.97 -0.66
C ASP A 48 13.58 9.53 -2.02
N LEU A 49 12.72 10.56 -2.03
CA LEU A 49 12.25 11.20 -3.27
C LEU A 49 13.43 11.58 -4.18
N GLY A 50 13.43 11.06 -5.41
CA GLY A 50 14.49 11.29 -6.39
C GLY A 50 15.84 10.67 -6.06
N ARG A 51 15.96 9.85 -5.00
CA ARG A 51 17.22 9.27 -4.51
C ARG A 51 17.23 7.75 -4.68
N PRO A 52 17.64 7.22 -5.85
CA PRO A 52 17.43 5.81 -6.21
C PRO A 52 18.18 4.83 -5.30
N PHE A 53 19.42 5.15 -4.89
CA PHE A 53 20.18 4.30 -3.98
C PHE A 53 19.64 4.31 -2.55
N LYS A 54 19.07 5.43 -2.12
CA LYS A 54 18.44 5.54 -0.81
C LYS A 54 17.15 4.72 -0.78
N ALA A 55 16.35 4.77 -1.84
CA ALA A 55 15.19 3.89 -2.03
C ALA A 55 15.57 2.40 -1.97
N ILE A 56 16.70 1.98 -2.58
CA ILE A 56 17.21 0.59 -2.43
C ILE A 56 17.51 0.30 -0.96
N GLY A 57 18.17 1.22 -0.26
CA GLY A 57 18.43 1.11 1.18
C GLY A 57 17.15 0.94 2.00
N SER A 58 16.10 1.69 1.67
CA SER A 58 14.78 1.55 2.31
C SER A 58 14.10 0.23 1.99
N VAL A 59 14.21 -0.28 0.77
CA VAL A 59 13.73 -1.64 0.42
C VAL A 59 14.47 -2.70 1.24
N TRP A 60 15.79 -2.60 1.32
CA TRP A 60 16.62 -3.51 2.12
C TRP A 60 16.25 -3.44 3.61
N TRP A 61 16.18 -2.22 4.16
CA TRP A 61 15.81 -1.97 5.55
C TRP A 61 14.41 -2.50 5.88
N GLY A 62 13.41 -2.18 5.07
CA GLY A 62 12.05 -2.66 5.27
C GLY A 62 11.96 -4.19 5.20
N THR A 63 12.67 -4.80 4.26
CA THR A 63 12.75 -6.25 4.13
C THR A 63 13.39 -6.89 5.36
N HIS A 64 14.46 -6.28 5.88
CA HIS A 64 15.10 -6.68 7.12
C HIS A 64 14.13 -6.55 8.31
N VAL A 65 13.48 -5.40 8.47
CA VAL A 65 12.54 -5.15 9.59
C VAL A 65 11.41 -6.18 9.59
N LEU A 66 10.95 -6.61 8.41
CA LEU A 66 9.88 -7.59 8.28
C LEU A 66 10.31 -9.03 8.62
N ASN A 67 11.56 -9.42 8.35
CA ASN A 67 12.00 -10.82 8.40
C ASN A 67 13.10 -11.13 9.42
N GLY A 68 13.76 -10.10 9.94
CA GLY A 68 15.03 -10.22 10.66
C GLY A 68 16.24 -10.34 9.71
N TYR A 69 17.42 -9.98 10.23
CA TYR A 69 18.66 -10.01 9.46
C TYR A 69 19.07 -11.43 9.06
N GLY A 70 18.79 -12.42 9.91
CA GLY A 70 19.25 -13.79 9.67
C GLY A 70 18.60 -14.39 8.43
N VAL A 71 17.28 -14.23 8.30
CA VAL A 71 16.51 -14.69 7.13
C VAL A 71 16.97 -13.98 5.86
N LEU A 72 17.14 -12.66 5.92
CA LEU A 72 17.61 -11.87 4.78
C LEU A 72 19.01 -12.31 4.31
N LEU A 73 19.95 -12.51 5.24
CA LEU A 73 21.29 -12.99 4.91
C LEU A 73 21.29 -14.40 4.32
N PHE A 74 20.46 -15.31 4.86
CA PHE A 74 20.28 -16.66 4.30
C PHE A 74 19.75 -16.62 2.86
N ALA A 75 18.77 -15.77 2.58
CA ALA A 75 18.23 -15.58 1.25
C ALA A 75 19.27 -15.01 0.28
N VAL A 76 20.02 -13.99 0.69
CA VAL A 76 21.09 -13.40 -0.14
C VAL A 76 22.20 -14.42 -0.41
N ALA A 77 22.64 -15.16 0.60
CA ALA A 77 23.63 -16.23 0.42
C ALA A 77 23.12 -17.32 -0.54
N GLY A 78 21.85 -17.70 -0.43
CA GLY A 78 21.21 -18.63 -1.35
C GLY A 78 21.14 -18.12 -2.79
N ALA A 79 20.77 -16.85 -2.99
CA ALA A 79 20.76 -16.21 -4.30
C ALA A 79 22.17 -16.14 -4.93
N VAL A 80 23.19 -15.79 -4.13
CA VAL A 80 24.59 -15.77 -4.57
C VAL A 80 25.06 -17.18 -4.97
N LEU A 81 24.72 -18.21 -4.19
CA LEU A 81 25.07 -19.59 -4.51
C LEU A 81 24.37 -20.08 -5.80
N VAL A 82 23.09 -19.75 -5.98
CA VAL A 82 22.34 -20.01 -7.22
C VAL A 82 23.04 -19.37 -8.42
N ALA A 83 23.40 -18.09 -8.31
CA ALA A 83 24.11 -17.37 -9.37
C ALA A 83 25.46 -18.01 -9.70
N ALA A 84 26.26 -18.34 -8.67
CA ALA A 84 27.57 -18.96 -8.83
C ALA A 84 27.49 -20.33 -9.51
N VAL A 85 26.54 -21.18 -9.10
CA VAL A 85 26.36 -22.52 -9.68
C VAL A 85 25.85 -22.46 -11.12
N ALA A 86 24.94 -21.54 -11.42
CA ALA A 86 24.48 -21.33 -12.78
C ALA A 86 25.58 -20.79 -13.70
N ALA A 87 26.43 -19.89 -13.20
CA ALA A 87 27.59 -19.37 -13.92
C ALA A 87 28.65 -20.46 -14.17
N ALA A 88 28.89 -21.34 -13.19
CA ALA A 88 29.85 -22.42 -13.30
C ALA A 88 29.37 -23.59 -14.19
N SER A 89 28.06 -23.75 -14.41
CA SER A 89 27.52 -24.87 -15.17
C SER A 89 26.35 -24.47 -16.06
N ARG A 90 26.55 -24.50 -17.39
CA ARG A 90 25.48 -24.30 -18.38
C ARG A 90 24.33 -25.28 -18.24
N ARG A 91 24.56 -26.49 -17.70
CA ARG A 91 23.49 -27.48 -17.43
C ARG A 91 22.54 -27.03 -16.33
N ARG A 92 22.94 -26.07 -15.48
CA ARG A 92 22.17 -25.55 -14.35
C ARG A 92 21.71 -24.10 -14.57
N SER A 93 21.81 -23.57 -15.79
CA SER A 93 21.39 -22.20 -16.11
C SER A 93 19.90 -21.95 -15.81
N GLY A 94 19.05 -22.98 -15.88
CA GLY A 94 17.63 -22.87 -15.54
C GLY A 94 17.36 -22.41 -14.11
N VAL A 95 18.30 -22.61 -13.17
CA VAL A 95 18.15 -22.15 -11.78
C VAL A 95 18.20 -20.61 -11.70
N LEU A 96 18.74 -19.90 -12.70
CA LEU A 96 18.71 -18.43 -12.75
C LEU A 96 17.30 -17.86 -12.75
N LEU A 97 16.29 -18.63 -13.19
CA LEU A 97 14.90 -18.18 -13.21
C LEU A 97 14.42 -17.79 -11.80
N VAL A 98 14.94 -18.45 -10.77
CA VAL A 98 14.65 -18.13 -9.36
C VAL A 98 15.09 -16.70 -8.99
N LEU A 99 16.16 -16.18 -9.59
CA LEU A 99 16.64 -14.83 -9.34
C LEU A 99 15.73 -13.76 -9.95
N ALA A 100 14.87 -14.11 -10.92
CA ALA A 100 13.90 -13.18 -11.50
C ALA A 100 12.91 -12.64 -10.46
N LEU A 101 12.71 -13.35 -9.34
CA LEU A 101 11.89 -12.86 -8.22
C LEU A 101 12.44 -11.56 -7.60
N ALA A 102 13.72 -11.20 -7.85
CA ALA A 102 14.28 -9.91 -7.46
C ALA A 102 13.52 -8.73 -8.10
N ALA A 103 12.89 -8.94 -9.26
CA ALA A 103 12.10 -7.93 -9.94
C ALA A 103 10.91 -7.43 -9.09
N THR A 104 10.44 -8.22 -8.11
CA THR A 104 9.40 -7.78 -7.16
C THR A 104 9.84 -6.58 -6.32
N ALA A 105 11.15 -6.35 -6.16
CA ALA A 105 11.70 -5.17 -5.49
C ALA A 105 11.53 -3.88 -6.30
N ALA A 106 11.27 -3.97 -7.61
CA ALA A 106 11.12 -2.81 -8.47
C ALA A 106 9.91 -1.95 -8.07
N LEU A 107 8.81 -2.57 -7.64
CA LEU A 107 7.61 -1.86 -7.21
C LEU A 107 7.86 -0.96 -5.99
N PRO A 108 8.30 -1.48 -4.83
CA PRO A 108 8.57 -0.62 -3.68
C PRO A 108 9.73 0.36 -3.92
N TRP A 109 10.76 -0.06 -4.66
CA TRP A 109 11.87 0.81 -5.02
C TRP A 109 11.38 2.04 -5.80
N TYR A 110 10.59 1.81 -6.84
CA TYR A 110 10.06 2.87 -7.67
C TYR A 110 9.06 3.75 -6.91
N ALA A 111 8.21 3.15 -6.06
CA ALA A 111 7.30 3.90 -5.20
C ALA A 111 8.06 4.89 -4.30
N PHE A 112 9.11 4.44 -3.60
CA PHE A 112 9.92 5.30 -2.75
C PHE A 112 10.69 6.36 -3.55
N PHE A 113 11.22 5.99 -4.71
CA PHE A 113 11.87 6.94 -5.61
C PHE A 113 10.92 8.06 -6.07
N GLN A 114 9.64 7.74 -6.29
CA GLN A 114 8.59 8.71 -6.62
C GLN A 114 8.03 9.47 -5.40
N GLY A 115 8.55 9.22 -4.20
CA GLY A 115 8.13 9.91 -2.98
C GLY A 115 6.91 9.31 -2.28
N HIS A 116 6.47 8.10 -2.62
CA HIS A 116 5.40 7.43 -1.85
C HIS A 116 5.86 7.21 -0.41
N PRO A 117 5.00 7.41 0.61
CA PRO A 117 5.35 7.16 2.00
C PRO A 117 6.01 5.80 2.21
N PHE A 118 7.03 5.76 3.07
CA PHE A 118 7.60 4.49 3.47
C PHE A 118 6.55 3.66 4.23
N ARG A 119 6.24 2.47 3.68
CA ARG A 119 5.31 1.50 4.27
C ARG A 119 5.96 0.12 4.22
N ILE A 120 6.07 -0.53 5.38
CA ILE A 120 6.58 -1.89 5.53
C ILE A 120 5.80 -2.87 4.66
N ARG A 121 4.48 -2.66 4.49
CA ARG A 121 3.64 -3.54 3.66
C ARG A 121 4.10 -3.66 2.20
N TYR A 122 4.83 -2.66 1.68
CA TYR A 122 5.37 -2.73 0.33
C TYR A 122 6.49 -3.77 0.19
N MET A 123 7.04 -4.29 1.30
CA MET A 123 8.05 -5.34 1.31
C MET A 123 7.45 -6.75 1.31
N VAL A 124 6.15 -6.90 1.57
CA VAL A 124 5.48 -8.22 1.64
C VAL A 124 5.66 -9.04 0.35
N PRO A 125 5.60 -8.46 -0.86
CA PRO A 125 5.87 -9.20 -2.10
C PRO A 125 7.28 -9.78 -2.22
N LEU A 126 8.25 -9.33 -1.40
CA LEU A 126 9.62 -9.87 -1.37
C LEU A 126 9.72 -11.17 -0.56
N LEU A 127 8.76 -11.47 0.32
CA LEU A 127 8.79 -12.68 1.16
C LEU A 127 8.93 -13.98 0.36
N PRO A 128 8.15 -14.20 -0.72
CA PRO A 128 8.32 -15.38 -1.56
C PRO A 128 9.71 -15.43 -2.21
N ALA A 129 10.28 -14.28 -2.62
CA ALA A 129 11.63 -14.24 -3.18
C ALA A 129 12.67 -14.74 -2.17
N LEU A 130 12.61 -14.24 -0.93
CA LEU A 130 13.51 -14.68 0.14
C LEU A 130 13.38 -16.18 0.40
N ALA A 131 12.16 -16.68 0.53
CA ALA A 131 11.89 -18.10 0.78
C ALA A 131 12.45 -19.00 -0.33
N VAL A 132 12.21 -18.63 -1.60
CA VAL A 132 12.70 -19.40 -2.75
C VAL A 132 14.22 -19.33 -2.82
N TRP A 133 14.85 -18.18 -2.58
CA TRP A 133 16.31 -18.05 -2.61
C TRP A 133 16.99 -18.86 -1.51
N SER A 134 16.47 -18.81 -0.28
CA SER A 134 16.96 -19.63 0.82
C SER A 134 16.80 -21.12 0.50
N GLY A 135 15.62 -21.55 0.06
CA GLY A 135 15.34 -22.96 -0.26
C GLY A 135 16.18 -23.49 -1.43
N ALA A 136 16.30 -22.72 -2.51
CA ALA A 136 17.13 -23.08 -3.66
C ALA A 136 18.62 -23.18 -3.29
N GLY A 137 19.12 -22.22 -2.49
CA GLY A 137 20.48 -22.26 -1.96
C GLY A 137 20.75 -23.51 -1.11
N ILE A 138 19.84 -23.82 -0.19
CA ILE A 138 19.93 -25.04 0.64
C ILE A 138 19.91 -26.31 -0.23
N GLY A 139 19.05 -26.35 -1.25
CA GLY A 139 18.94 -27.51 -2.16
C GLY A 139 20.18 -27.76 -3.03
N ILE A 140 21.04 -26.75 -3.22
CA ILE A 140 22.31 -26.90 -3.93
C ILE A 140 23.39 -27.57 -3.05
N LEU A 141 23.29 -27.43 -1.72
CA LEU A 141 24.29 -27.94 -0.80
C LEU A 141 24.31 -29.49 -0.75
N PRO A 142 25.46 -30.10 -0.42
CA PRO A 142 25.51 -31.53 -0.12
C PRO A 142 24.51 -31.89 0.98
N ARG A 143 23.86 -33.06 0.89
CA ARG A 143 22.74 -33.46 1.75
C ARG A 143 22.93 -33.16 3.24
N ARG A 144 24.10 -33.47 3.81
CA ARG A 144 24.41 -33.19 5.24
C ARG A 144 24.43 -31.69 5.55
N ALA A 145 25.14 -30.90 4.74
CA ALA A 145 25.20 -29.45 4.88
C ALA A 145 23.83 -28.80 4.64
N GLY A 146 23.05 -29.33 3.70
CA GLY A 146 21.67 -28.90 3.45
C GLY A 146 20.77 -29.06 4.68
N TRP A 147 20.84 -30.21 5.38
CA TRP A 147 20.10 -30.40 6.64
C TRP A 147 20.53 -29.43 7.74
N VAL A 148 21.83 -29.20 7.89
CA VAL A 148 22.34 -28.23 8.87
C VAL A 148 21.86 -26.81 8.54
N ALA A 149 21.96 -26.39 7.28
CA ALA A 149 21.51 -25.07 6.83
C ALA A 149 19.98 -24.91 6.98
N ALA A 150 19.20 -25.94 6.66
CA ALA A 150 17.76 -25.95 6.86
C ALA A 150 17.37 -25.83 8.33
N ALA A 151 18.03 -26.61 9.21
CA ALA A 151 17.81 -26.54 10.65
C ALA A 151 18.20 -25.15 11.21
N ALA A 152 19.31 -24.58 10.74
CA ALA A 152 19.73 -23.23 11.12
C ALA A 152 18.72 -22.17 10.70
N LEU A 153 18.24 -22.21 9.45
CA LEU A 153 17.20 -21.29 8.96
C LEU A 153 15.89 -21.43 9.74
N ALA A 154 15.46 -22.66 10.03
CA ALA A 154 14.27 -22.91 10.84
C ALA A 154 14.42 -22.34 12.26
N GLY A 155 15.58 -22.51 12.88
CA GLY A 155 15.90 -21.91 14.18
C GLY A 155 15.87 -20.38 14.15
N ILE A 156 16.45 -19.76 13.11
CA ILE A 156 16.42 -18.30 12.90
C ILE A 156 14.98 -17.81 12.72
N LEU A 157 14.17 -18.49 11.92
CA LEU A 157 12.76 -18.13 11.72
C LEU A 157 11.97 -18.20 13.02
N GLY A 158 12.14 -19.28 13.79
CA GLY A 158 11.49 -19.41 15.11
C GLY A 158 11.90 -18.31 16.09
N TRP A 159 13.16 -17.86 16.02
CA TRP A 159 13.69 -16.81 16.91
C TRP A 159 13.31 -15.39 16.47
N GLN A 160 13.42 -15.07 15.18
CA GLN A 160 13.28 -13.71 14.64
C GLN A 160 11.85 -13.39 14.19
N ALA A 161 11.16 -14.31 13.51
CA ALA A 161 9.85 -14.02 12.94
C ALA A 161 8.73 -14.04 13.99
N ARG A 162 8.94 -14.71 15.14
CA ARG A 162 8.01 -14.87 16.28
C ARG A 162 6.54 -14.82 15.84
N PRO A 163 5.97 -15.96 15.38
CA PRO A 163 4.61 -15.97 14.87
C PRO A 163 3.65 -15.35 15.89
N PHE A 164 2.71 -14.54 15.41
CA PHE A 164 1.70 -13.83 16.21
C PHE A 164 2.23 -12.73 17.16
N ASN A 165 3.41 -12.17 16.92
CA ASN A 165 3.89 -11.01 17.66
C ASN A 165 2.94 -9.80 17.46
N PRO A 166 2.27 -9.28 18.51
CA PRO A 166 1.39 -8.10 18.39
C PRO A 166 2.16 -6.81 18.09
N HIS A 167 3.48 -6.82 18.25
CA HIS A 167 4.38 -5.73 17.92
C HIS A 167 5.13 -5.97 16.61
N ALA A 168 4.67 -6.91 15.78
CA ALA A 168 5.22 -7.07 14.44
C ALA A 168 5.06 -5.75 13.65
N PRO A 169 6.05 -5.33 12.84
CA PRO A 169 6.01 -4.06 12.12
C PRO A 169 4.75 -3.85 11.28
N MET A 170 4.25 -4.91 10.64
CA MET A 170 2.99 -4.88 9.89
C MET A 170 1.76 -4.60 10.77
N VAL A 171 1.74 -5.14 12.00
CA VAL A 171 0.66 -4.92 12.96
C VAL A 171 0.71 -3.49 13.47
N LEU A 172 1.91 -2.99 13.79
CA LEU A 172 2.10 -1.60 14.21
C LEU A 172 1.71 -0.62 13.11
N GLU A 173 2.11 -0.86 11.87
CA GLU A 173 1.71 -0.04 10.72
C GLU A 173 0.19 -0.01 10.53
N ALA A 174 -0.47 -1.17 10.66
CA ALA A 174 -1.92 -1.28 10.57
C ALA A 174 -2.66 -0.54 11.70
N GLN A 175 -1.98 -0.24 12.81
CA GLN A 175 -2.52 0.47 13.96
C GLN A 175 -2.17 1.97 13.98
N LEU A 176 -1.46 2.50 12.98
CA LEU A 176 -1.03 3.90 12.97
C LEU A 176 -2.19 4.90 13.11
N ASP A 177 -3.36 4.56 12.58
CA ASP A 177 -4.55 5.44 12.63
C ASP A 177 -5.43 5.22 13.87
N ARG A 178 -5.09 4.23 14.72
CA ARG A 178 -5.90 3.88 15.90
C ARG A 178 -6.09 5.04 16.89
N PRO A 179 -5.07 5.87 17.20
CA PRO A 179 -5.26 7.06 18.05
C PRO A 179 -6.27 8.05 17.45
N ASN A 180 -6.20 8.29 16.15
CA ASN A 180 -7.13 9.18 15.45
C ASN A 180 -8.56 8.64 15.49
N GLY A 181 -8.74 7.32 15.36
CA GLY A 181 -10.05 6.68 15.48
C GLY A 181 -10.75 6.92 16.83
N PHE A 182 -10.00 6.99 17.93
CA PHE A 182 -10.59 7.33 19.24
C PHE A 182 -11.10 8.77 19.28
N GLU A 183 -10.29 9.73 18.79
CA GLU A 183 -10.69 11.14 18.74
C GLU A 183 -11.86 11.38 17.78
N ARG A 184 -11.84 10.76 16.60
CA ARG A 184 -12.97 10.82 15.63
C ARG A 184 -14.25 10.30 16.28
N ARG A 185 -14.18 9.18 16.99
CA ARG A 185 -15.36 8.61 17.66
C ARG A 185 -15.89 9.53 18.75
N ASP A 186 -15.02 10.00 19.63
CA ASP A 186 -15.40 10.83 20.78
C ASP A 186 -15.98 12.17 20.34
N LYS A 187 -15.29 12.88 19.44
CA LYS A 187 -15.66 14.25 19.06
C LYS A 187 -16.61 14.29 17.86
N VAL A 188 -16.24 13.64 16.76
CA VAL A 188 -16.97 13.76 15.48
C VAL A 188 -18.18 12.84 15.42
N THR A 189 -17.99 11.54 15.62
CA THR A 189 -19.07 10.54 15.53
C THR A 189 -20.16 10.82 16.56
N SER A 190 -19.78 11.08 17.82
CA SER A 190 -20.75 11.38 18.87
C SER A 190 -21.55 12.66 18.59
N TYR A 191 -20.93 13.69 18.02
CA TYR A 191 -21.65 14.90 17.62
C TYR A 191 -22.64 14.60 16.50
N LEU A 192 -22.18 13.91 15.45
CA LEU A 192 -23.00 13.56 14.30
C LEU A 192 -24.22 12.70 14.72
N LEU A 193 -24.03 11.71 15.60
CA LEU A 193 -25.10 10.87 16.13
C LEU A 193 -26.17 11.68 16.88
N ARG A 194 -25.75 12.66 17.70
CA ARG A 194 -26.68 13.45 18.53
C ARG A 194 -27.52 14.43 17.71
N HIS A 195 -27.01 14.90 16.58
CA HIS A 195 -27.60 16.04 15.87
C HIS A 195 -28.17 15.72 14.49
N ARG A 196 -27.83 14.56 13.91
CA ARG A 196 -28.32 14.15 12.60
C ARG A 196 -29.78 13.70 12.67
N GLN A 197 -30.59 14.17 11.73
CA GLN A 197 -32.02 13.86 11.58
C GLN A 197 -32.30 13.19 10.23
N GLY A 198 -31.42 12.28 9.82
CA GLY A 198 -31.55 11.51 8.57
C GLY A 198 -30.96 12.16 7.33
N GLU A 199 -30.38 13.36 7.43
CA GLU A 199 -29.72 14.02 6.29
C GLU A 199 -28.52 13.21 5.79
N LYS A 200 -28.16 13.39 4.51
CA LYS A 200 -26.97 12.77 3.93
C LYS A 200 -25.69 13.45 4.42
N VAL A 201 -24.62 12.66 4.48
CA VAL A 201 -23.26 13.12 4.81
C VAL A 201 -22.43 13.08 3.54
N LEU A 202 -21.93 14.23 3.09
CA LEU A 202 -20.96 14.32 2.02
C LEU A 202 -19.58 13.92 2.56
N VAL A 203 -18.94 12.93 1.94
CA VAL A 203 -17.64 12.40 2.37
C VAL A 203 -16.88 11.83 1.18
N SER A 204 -15.56 12.04 1.12
CA SER A 204 -14.71 11.37 0.15
C SER A 204 -14.34 9.97 0.64
N PHE A 205 -14.68 8.93 -0.12
CA PHE A 205 -14.26 7.57 0.20
C PHE A 205 -12.77 7.35 -0.11
N GLY A 206 -12.18 8.18 -0.97
CA GLY A 206 -10.73 8.17 -1.22
C GLY A 206 -9.92 8.43 0.05
N SER A 207 -10.36 9.36 0.89
CA SER A 207 -9.70 9.74 2.14
C SER A 207 -10.29 9.04 3.37
N LEU A 208 -11.62 8.93 3.46
CA LEU A 208 -12.35 8.59 4.69
C LEU A 208 -13.13 7.27 4.64
N SER A 209 -12.87 6.39 3.67
CA SER A 209 -13.51 5.06 3.62
C SER A 209 -13.33 4.24 4.90
N HIS A 210 -12.14 4.30 5.53
CA HIS A 210 -11.88 3.65 6.80
C HIS A 210 -12.76 4.22 7.93
N TYR A 211 -12.97 5.53 7.97
CA TYR A 211 -13.85 6.16 8.96
C TYR A 211 -15.34 5.88 8.68
N VAL A 212 -15.76 5.79 7.42
CA VAL A 212 -17.12 5.34 7.06
C VAL A 212 -17.38 3.91 7.56
N HIS A 213 -16.36 3.04 7.50
CA HIS A 213 -16.46 1.71 8.11
C HIS A 213 -16.61 1.80 9.64
N GLU A 214 -15.88 2.68 10.32
CA GLU A 214 -16.07 2.92 11.76
C GLU A 214 -17.48 3.43 12.09
N LEU A 215 -18.03 4.35 11.28
CA LEU A 215 -19.39 4.86 11.44
C LEU A 215 -20.45 3.77 11.27
N SER A 216 -20.15 2.67 10.57
CA SER A 216 -21.09 1.55 10.47
C SER A 216 -21.36 0.89 11.83
N ALA A 217 -20.37 0.87 12.73
CA ALA A 217 -20.55 0.40 14.10
C ALA A 217 -21.45 1.35 14.93
N ALA A 218 -21.58 2.60 14.50
CA ALA A 218 -22.51 3.59 15.04
C ALA A 218 -23.89 3.59 14.34
N GLY A 219 -24.16 2.61 13.47
CA GLY A 219 -25.47 2.43 12.81
C GLY A 219 -25.64 3.20 11.49
N PHE A 220 -24.59 3.83 10.98
CA PHE A 220 -24.60 4.41 9.64
C PHE A 220 -24.52 3.32 8.57
N ARG A 221 -25.19 3.52 7.44
CA ARG A 221 -25.12 2.64 6.26
C ARG A 221 -24.47 3.40 5.12
N VAL A 222 -23.90 2.68 4.15
CA VAL A 222 -23.31 3.31 2.94
C VAL A 222 -24.28 4.28 2.27
N ARG A 223 -25.58 3.94 2.23
CA ARG A 223 -26.63 4.81 1.68
C ARG A 223 -26.81 6.15 2.41
N ASP A 224 -26.30 6.31 3.63
CA ASP A 224 -26.36 7.56 4.39
C ASP A 224 -25.34 8.60 3.90
N PHE A 225 -24.43 8.20 3.01
CA PHE A 225 -23.35 9.02 2.49
C PHE A 225 -23.57 9.41 1.02
N ILE A 226 -23.04 10.57 0.65
CA ILE A 226 -22.79 10.97 -0.73
C ILE A 226 -21.27 10.90 -0.93
N HIS A 227 -20.83 10.10 -1.89
CA HIS A 227 -19.42 9.79 -2.16
C HIS A 227 -19.19 9.57 -3.66
N GLU A 228 -17.93 9.42 -4.07
CA GLU A 228 -17.49 9.35 -5.48
C GLU A 228 -18.21 8.27 -6.30
N GLY A 229 -18.66 7.19 -5.66
CA GLY A 229 -19.40 6.11 -6.30
C GLY A 229 -20.86 6.46 -6.64
N ASN A 230 -21.37 7.62 -6.19
CA ASN A 230 -22.70 8.10 -6.55
C ASN A 230 -22.71 9.00 -7.80
N ASP A 231 -21.54 9.23 -8.42
CA ASP A 231 -21.33 9.92 -9.69
C ASP A 231 -22.11 11.25 -9.82
N VAL A 232 -23.28 11.26 -10.46
CA VAL A 232 -24.09 12.46 -10.72
C VAL A 232 -24.39 13.26 -9.45
N ILE A 233 -24.85 12.62 -8.37
CA ILE A 233 -25.18 13.35 -7.12
C ILE A 233 -23.93 13.78 -6.37
N TRP A 234 -22.81 13.07 -6.54
CA TRP A 234 -21.52 13.46 -5.98
C TRP A 234 -21.01 14.75 -6.63
N ASN A 235 -20.99 14.80 -7.96
CA ASN A 235 -20.55 15.98 -8.70
C ASN A 235 -21.44 17.19 -8.41
N ALA A 236 -22.76 16.99 -8.35
CA ALA A 236 -23.70 18.05 -7.96
C ALA A 236 -23.46 18.54 -6.52
N ALA A 237 -23.18 17.62 -5.58
CA ALA A 237 -22.86 17.97 -4.20
C ALA A 237 -21.48 18.65 -4.05
N LEU A 238 -20.52 18.41 -4.95
CA LEU A 238 -19.26 19.15 -4.98
C LEU A 238 -19.45 20.62 -5.39
N GLU A 239 -20.41 20.90 -6.28
CA GLU A 239 -20.69 22.27 -6.74
C GLU A 239 -21.62 23.03 -5.77
N HIS A 240 -22.62 22.33 -5.21
CA HIS A 240 -23.67 22.90 -4.37
C HIS A 240 -24.02 21.98 -3.19
N PRO A 241 -23.12 21.79 -2.21
CA PRO A 241 -23.30 20.81 -1.13
C PRO A 241 -24.57 21.05 -0.31
N TYR A 242 -24.97 22.31 -0.12
CA TYR A 242 -26.15 22.69 0.66
C TYR A 242 -27.45 22.04 0.16
N ALA A 243 -27.58 21.86 -1.16
CA ALA A 243 -28.76 21.30 -1.79
C ALA A 243 -28.88 19.77 -1.59
N HIS A 244 -27.77 19.09 -1.34
CA HIS A 244 -27.70 17.63 -1.40
C HIS A 244 -27.34 16.97 -0.06
N ALA A 245 -26.57 17.65 0.78
CA ALA A 245 -26.09 17.13 2.06
C ALA A 245 -26.49 18.02 3.24
N GLY A 246 -26.72 17.38 4.40
CA GLY A 246 -26.88 18.10 5.67
C GLY A 246 -25.57 18.22 6.44
N TRP A 247 -24.57 17.42 6.06
CA TRP A 247 -23.29 17.29 6.76
C TRP A 247 -22.16 17.12 5.76
N ILE A 248 -20.97 17.62 6.10
CA ILE A 248 -19.73 17.39 5.35
C ILE A 248 -18.69 16.85 6.32
N LEU A 249 -18.05 15.73 5.97
CA LEU A 249 -16.86 15.21 6.63
C LEU A 249 -15.65 15.45 5.74
N ALA A 250 -14.71 16.27 6.19
CA ALA A 250 -13.48 16.56 5.46
C ALA A 250 -12.26 16.10 6.27
N GLU A 251 -11.33 15.39 5.63
CA GLU A 251 -10.06 15.00 6.23
C GLU A 251 -9.01 16.09 5.97
N GLU A 252 -8.58 16.77 7.03
CA GLU A 252 -7.74 17.95 6.93
C GLU A 252 -6.25 17.64 7.17
N ARG A 253 -5.92 16.45 7.67
CA ARG A 253 -4.54 16.08 8.04
C ARG A 253 -3.85 15.20 7.00
N ALA A 254 -4.60 14.46 6.19
CA ALA A 254 -4.02 13.57 5.19
C ALA A 254 -3.33 14.37 4.06
N GLU A 255 -2.01 14.27 3.99
CA GLU A 255 -1.18 14.90 2.95
C GLU A 255 -1.51 14.43 1.52
N GLY A 256 -2.12 13.26 1.35
CA GLY A 256 -2.62 12.76 0.06
C GLY A 256 -3.83 13.53 -0.48
N GLY A 257 -4.39 14.45 0.30
CA GLY A 257 -5.47 15.35 -0.09
C GLY A 257 -6.84 14.70 -0.01
N ASP A 258 -7.70 15.25 0.84
CA ASP A 258 -9.13 15.03 0.75
C ASP A 258 -9.75 16.00 -0.24
N VAL A 259 -10.56 15.51 -1.18
CA VAL A 259 -11.17 16.36 -2.21
C VAL A 259 -12.05 17.44 -1.57
N LEU A 260 -12.75 17.12 -0.47
CA LEU A 260 -13.64 18.07 0.19
C LEU A 260 -12.84 19.14 0.96
N SER A 261 -11.76 18.75 1.64
CA SER A 261 -10.80 19.66 2.26
C SER A 261 -10.14 20.58 1.24
N ALA A 262 -9.70 20.04 0.10
CA ALA A 262 -9.11 20.82 -0.98
C ALA A 262 -10.10 21.86 -1.55
N ARG A 263 -11.35 21.46 -1.78
CA ARG A 263 -12.42 22.37 -2.24
C ARG A 263 -12.76 23.44 -1.20
N ALA A 264 -12.82 23.06 0.07
CA ALA A 264 -13.02 23.99 1.18
C ALA A 264 -11.87 25.01 1.28
N ALA A 265 -10.63 24.60 0.98
CA ALA A 265 -9.48 25.50 0.97
C ALA A 265 -9.44 26.42 -0.27
N GLU A 266 -9.82 25.92 -1.45
CA GLU A 266 -9.79 26.65 -2.72
C GLU A 266 -10.88 27.75 -2.80
N ASP A 267 -12.13 27.41 -2.44
CA ASP A 267 -13.25 28.36 -2.45
C ASP A 267 -14.18 28.15 -1.24
N PRO A 268 -13.75 28.55 -0.03
CA PRO A 268 -14.53 28.36 1.19
C PRO A 268 -15.88 29.08 1.14
N LYS A 269 -15.95 30.24 0.47
CA LYS A 269 -17.16 31.06 0.42
C LYS A 269 -18.28 30.39 -0.35
N ARG A 270 -17.95 29.64 -1.39
CA ARG A 270 -18.92 28.90 -2.20
C ARG A 270 -19.16 27.50 -1.66
N PHE A 271 -18.09 26.77 -1.33
CA PHE A 271 -18.21 25.37 -0.97
C PHE A 271 -18.79 25.17 0.44
N LEU A 272 -18.36 25.98 1.42
CA LEU A 272 -18.87 25.93 2.78
C LEU A 272 -19.99 26.95 3.02
N GLU A 273 -20.55 27.53 1.96
CA GLU A 273 -21.69 28.45 2.08
C GLU A 273 -22.84 27.72 2.78
N ASN A 274 -23.36 28.31 3.86
CA ASN A 274 -24.41 27.72 4.69
C ASN A 274 -23.99 26.46 5.47
N PHE A 275 -22.70 26.24 5.67
CA PHE A 275 -22.17 25.23 6.58
C PHE A 275 -21.35 25.88 7.68
N GLU A 276 -21.53 25.39 8.92
CA GLU A 276 -20.73 25.77 10.07
C GLU A 276 -19.89 24.57 10.53
N ARG A 277 -18.63 24.81 10.92
CA ARG A 277 -17.79 23.78 11.54
C ARG A 277 -18.25 23.56 12.97
N VAL A 278 -18.60 22.33 13.33
CA VAL A 278 -19.23 22.00 14.62
C VAL A 278 -18.45 21.02 15.48
N ALA A 279 -17.58 20.21 14.88
CA ALA A 279 -16.72 19.28 15.60
C ALA A 279 -15.45 18.97 14.79
N GLU A 280 -14.38 18.60 15.49
CA GLU A 280 -13.13 18.15 14.90
C GLU A 280 -12.48 17.08 15.77
N GLY A 281 -11.76 16.13 15.17
CA GLY A 281 -11.00 15.12 15.90
C GLY A 281 -10.35 14.09 14.99
N GLY A 282 -9.15 13.63 15.34
CA GLY A 282 -8.45 12.57 14.60
C GLY A 282 -8.27 12.85 13.11
N GLY A 283 -7.97 14.11 12.76
CA GLY A 283 -7.76 14.57 11.37
C GLY A 283 -9.03 15.01 10.64
N VAL A 284 -10.21 14.77 11.19
CA VAL A 284 -11.49 15.03 10.51
C VAL A 284 -12.19 16.26 11.06
N ALA A 285 -12.61 17.14 10.17
CA ALA A 285 -13.53 18.23 10.46
C ALA A 285 -14.96 17.86 10.05
N LEU A 286 -15.92 18.20 10.90
CA LEU A 286 -17.35 18.03 10.66
C LEU A 286 -18.02 19.39 10.49
N TYR A 287 -18.71 19.53 9.38
CA TYR A 287 -19.52 20.70 9.08
C TYR A 287 -21.00 20.33 9.06
N ARG A 288 -21.82 21.22 9.61
CA ARG A 288 -23.27 21.09 9.67
C ARG A 288 -23.91 22.15 8.80
N ARG A 289 -24.93 21.77 8.03
CA ARG A 289 -25.76 22.71 7.30
C ARG A 289 -26.52 23.62 8.27
N MET A 290 -26.32 24.93 8.13
CA MET A 290 -27.10 25.93 8.85
C MET A 290 -28.56 25.87 8.38
N LYS A 291 -29.50 25.93 9.32
CA LYS A 291 -30.91 26.12 8.96
C LYS A 291 -31.01 27.52 8.33
N LYS A 292 -31.68 27.60 7.18
CA LYS A 292 -32.05 28.91 6.62
C LYS A 292 -32.84 29.66 7.72
N PRO A 293 -32.51 30.93 8.01
CA PRO A 293 -33.31 31.73 8.94
C PRO A 293 -34.77 31.78 8.51
#